data_AF-A0AAQ1P7U9-F1
#
_entry.id   AF-A0AAQ1P7U9-F1
#
_cell.length_a   1.000
_cell.length_b   1.000
_cell.length_c   1.000
_cell.angle_alpha   90.00
_cell.angle_beta   90.00
_cell.angle_gamma   90.00
#
_symmetry.space_group_name_H-M   'P 1'
#
loop_
_entity.id
_entity.type
_entity.pdbx_description
1 polymer ?
#
loop_
_entity_poly.entity_id
_entity_poly.type
_entity_poly.pdbx_seq_one_letter_code
_entity_poly.pdbx_strand_id
1 'polypeptide(L)'
;MTIQPAPLTFQERFARACDVATFTLDKGGPCYLLWEVDHVQAGQRVKLDGVFFTEEEARISADLLRGTLRGARASMCSYAPNWNPDPGREAAIRLEALQCREMLARRLGVHLAIPQEAV
;
A
#
# COMPACT_ATOMS: atom_id res chain seq x y z
N MET A 1 -35.26 6.72 6.45
CA MET A 1 -34.18 7.53 5.85
C MET A 1 -32.91 6.73 5.96
N THR A 2 -32.50 6.05 4.89
CA THR A 2 -31.19 5.40 4.81
C THR A 2 -30.16 6.50 4.64
N ILE A 3 -29.53 6.88 5.75
CA ILE A 3 -28.34 7.74 5.71
C ILE A 3 -27.28 6.89 5.02
N GLN A 4 -27.10 7.09 3.71
CA GLN A 4 -25.88 6.64 3.05
C GLN A 4 -24.74 7.34 3.82
N PRO A 5 -23.81 6.61 4.46
CA PRO A 5 -22.65 7.27 5.02
C PRO A 5 -21.98 8.02 3.88
N ALA A 6 -21.68 9.30 4.09
CA ALA A 6 -20.91 10.10 3.14
C ALA A 6 -19.68 9.28 2.69
N PRO A 7 -19.26 9.38 1.41
CA PRO A 7 -18.08 8.64 0.97
C PRO A 7 -16.92 8.97 1.90
N LEU A 8 -16.43 7.94 2.62
CA LEU A 8 -15.31 8.07 3.55
C LEU A 8 -14.20 8.85 2.85
N THR A 9 -13.73 9.93 3.50
CA THR A 9 -12.67 10.75 2.94
C THR A 9 -11.40 9.91 2.76
N PHE A 10 -10.50 10.30 1.85
CA PHE A 10 -9.24 9.57 1.67
C PHE A 10 -8.46 9.40 2.98
N GLN A 11 -8.55 10.38 3.89
CA GLN A 11 -7.94 10.32 5.22
C GLN A 11 -8.56 9.22 6.10
N GLU A 12 -9.90 9.11 6.16
CA GLU A 12 -10.57 8.08 6.96
C GLU A 12 -10.31 6.67 6.40
N ARG A 13 -10.32 6.53 5.08
CA ARG A 13 -9.98 5.27 4.42
C ARG A 13 -8.53 4.88 4.68
N PHE A 14 -7.61 5.83 4.60
CA PHE A 14 -6.21 5.63 4.92
C PHE A 14 -5.99 5.28 6.39
N ALA A 15 -6.68 5.95 7.32
CA ALA A 15 -6.60 5.65 8.75
C ALA A 15 -7.06 4.22 9.05
N ARG A 16 -8.17 3.78 8.43
CA ARG A 16 -8.65 2.40 8.54
C ARG A 16 -7.68 1.39 7.93
N ALA A 17 -7.07 1.75 6.80
CA ALA A 17 -6.07 0.92 6.15
C ALA A 17 -4.77 0.80 6.98
N CYS A 18 -4.42 1.85 7.73
CA CYS A 18 -3.26 1.86 8.61
C CYS A 18 -3.40 0.92 9.82
N ASP A 19 -4.62 0.61 10.26
CA ASP A 19 -4.89 -0.38 11.32
C ASP A 19 -4.32 -1.77 10.96
N VAL A 20 -4.22 -2.05 9.65
CA VAL A 20 -3.59 -3.27 9.14
C VAL A 20 -2.10 -3.05 8.99
N ALA A 21 -1.29 -3.61 9.89
CA ALA A 21 0.18 -3.60 9.81
C ALA A 21 0.78 -4.92 9.28
N THR A 22 -0.08 -5.85 8.82
CA THR A 22 0.32 -7.19 8.39
C THR A 22 -0.10 -7.42 6.94
N PHE A 23 0.79 -8.01 6.14
CA PHE A 23 0.44 -8.42 4.79
C PHE A 23 -0.65 -9.49 4.81
N THR A 24 -1.64 -9.35 3.93
CA THR A 24 -2.67 -10.37 3.77
C THR A 24 -2.05 -11.65 3.21
N LEU A 25 -2.27 -12.79 3.86
CA LEU A 25 -1.90 -14.08 3.28
C LEU A 25 -2.92 -14.47 2.20
N ASP A 26 -2.42 -14.96 1.07
CA ASP A 26 -3.24 -15.54 0.02
C ASP A 26 -3.96 -16.81 0.54
N LYS A 27 -5.23 -16.98 0.17
CA LYS A 27 -6.04 -18.13 0.61
C LYS A 27 -5.54 -19.47 0.07
N GLY A 28 -4.71 -19.46 -0.97
CA GLY A 28 -4.20 -20.63 -1.67
C GLY A 28 -2.79 -21.08 -1.29
N GLY A 29 -2.09 -20.40 -0.37
CA GLY A 29 -0.74 -20.80 0.02
C GLY A 29 0.00 -19.83 0.95
N PRO A 30 1.28 -20.09 1.24
CA PRO A 30 2.09 -19.26 2.14
C PRO A 30 2.58 -17.98 1.45
N CYS A 31 1.80 -17.38 0.55
CA CYS A 31 2.17 -16.19 -0.19
C CYS A 31 1.58 -14.94 0.47
N TYR A 32 2.39 -13.91 0.66
CA TYR A 32 1.95 -12.59 1.07
C TYR A 32 1.44 -11.80 -0.13
N LEU A 33 0.30 -11.14 0.03
CA LEU A 33 -0.23 -10.20 -0.94
C LEU A 33 0.33 -8.82 -0.61
N LEU A 34 1.11 -8.31 -1.56
CA LEU A 34 1.71 -7.00 -1.57
C LEU A 34 0.91 -6.12 -2.54
N TRP A 35 0.73 -4.85 -2.19
CA TRP A 35 0.08 -3.88 -3.07
C TRP A 35 1.09 -2.85 -3.53
N GLU A 36 1.09 -2.50 -4.80
CA GLU A 36 1.98 -1.49 -5.37
C GLU A 36 1.23 -0.60 -6.34
N VAL A 37 1.81 0.53 -6.71
CA VAL A 37 1.27 1.42 -7.72
C VAL A 37 2.10 1.29 -8.98
N ASP A 38 1.52 0.74 -10.04
CA ASP A 38 2.13 0.68 -11.36
C ASP A 38 1.55 1.72 -12.31
N HIS A 39 2.37 2.16 -13.25
CA HIS A 39 1.96 2.98 -14.37
C HIS A 39 2.29 2.27 -15.67
N VAL A 40 1.29 2.14 -16.55
CA VAL A 40 1.49 1.60 -17.89
C VAL A 40 1.87 2.74 -18.82
N GLN A 41 3.15 2.84 -19.17
CA GLN A 41 3.65 3.80 -20.15
C GLN A 41 4.23 3.04 -21.34
N ALA A 42 3.77 3.33 -22.56
CA ALA A 42 4.22 2.69 -23.80
C ALA A 42 4.18 1.14 -23.77
N GLY A 43 3.20 0.55 -23.05
CA GLY A 43 3.05 -0.90 -22.91
C GLY A 43 3.95 -1.54 -21.84
N GLN A 44 4.79 -0.76 -21.15
CA GLN A 44 5.60 -1.23 -20.03
C GLN A 44 4.97 -0.84 -18.69
N ARG A 45 4.92 -1.79 -17.75
CA ARG A 45 4.51 -1.55 -16.37
C ARG A 45 5.72 -1.04 -15.59
N VAL A 46 5.63 0.20 -15.12
CA VAL A 46 6.65 0.84 -14.29
C VAL A 46 6.11 0.96 -12.88
N LYS A 47 6.80 0.37 -11.89
CA LYS A 47 6.49 0.58 -10.48
C LYS A 47 6.76 2.06 -10.14
N LEU A 48 5.73 2.78 -9.74
CA LEU A 48 5.83 4.18 -9.29
C LEU A 48 6.04 4.27 -7.79
N ASP A 49 5.23 3.53 -7.03
CA ASP A 49 5.17 3.65 -5.58
C ASP A 49 4.77 2.31 -4.95
N GLY A 50 4.97 2.17 -3.64
CA GLY A 50 4.81 0.92 -2.90
C GLY A 50 6.14 0.21 -2.66
N VAL A 51 6.14 -0.91 -1.94
CA VAL A 51 5.00 -1.77 -1.55
C VAL A 51 4.07 -1.13 -0.49
N PHE A 52 2.83 -1.58 -0.39
CA PHE A 52 1.82 -1.21 0.60
C PHE A 52 1.22 -2.47 1.22
N PHE A 53 0.70 -2.35 2.44
CA PHE A 53 0.08 -3.46 3.17
C PHE A 53 -1.33 -3.77 2.65
N THR A 54 -2.05 -2.74 2.21
CA THR A 54 -3.46 -2.85 1.83
C THR A 54 -3.72 -2.28 0.44
N GLU A 55 -4.78 -2.80 -0.21
CA GLU A 55 -5.27 -2.28 -1.48
C GLU A 55 -5.67 -0.80 -1.37
N GLU A 56 -6.25 -0.40 -0.24
CA GLU A 56 -6.72 0.97 -0.04
C GLU A 56 -5.58 1.97 -0.07
N GLU A 57 -4.47 1.70 0.60
CA GLU A 57 -3.28 2.56 0.57
C GLU A 57 -2.75 2.74 -0.86
N ALA A 58 -2.62 1.63 -1.61
CA ALA A 58 -2.17 1.68 -2.99
C ALA A 58 -3.17 2.44 -3.89
N ARG A 59 -4.48 2.29 -3.67
CA ARG A 59 -5.50 3.06 -4.41
C ARG A 59 -5.43 4.55 -4.10
N ILE A 60 -5.24 4.93 -2.85
CA ILE A 60 -5.14 6.33 -2.46
C ILE A 60 -3.87 6.94 -3.05
N SER A 61 -2.74 6.23 -2.96
CA SER A 61 -1.49 6.65 -3.61
C SER A 61 -1.65 6.80 -5.13
N ALA A 62 -2.27 5.81 -5.79
CA ALA A 62 -2.56 5.86 -7.22
C ALA A 62 -3.48 7.03 -7.59
N ASP A 63 -4.49 7.35 -6.78
CA ASP A 63 -5.40 8.45 -7.04
C ASP A 63 -4.72 9.82 -6.88
N LEU A 64 -3.85 9.96 -5.88
CA LEU A 64 -2.98 11.13 -5.73
C LEU A 64 -2.04 11.28 -6.93
N LEU A 65 -1.45 10.17 -7.40
CA LEU A 65 -0.55 10.16 -8.55
C LEU A 65 -1.30 10.36 -9.87
N ARG A 66 -2.58 10.01 -9.99
CA ARG A 66 -3.40 10.25 -11.19
C ARG A 66 -3.48 11.71 -11.58
N GLY A 67 -3.35 12.63 -10.62
CA GLY A 67 -3.24 14.07 -10.89
C GLY A 67 -2.02 14.45 -11.76
N THR A 68 -0.94 13.68 -11.65
CA THR A 68 0.34 13.92 -12.37
C THR A 68 0.59 12.90 -13.49
N LEU A 69 0.21 11.65 -13.25
CA LEU A 69 0.44 10.48 -14.10
C LEU A 69 -0.91 9.77 -14.32
N ARG A 70 -1.62 10.14 -15.40
CA ARG A 70 -2.99 9.69 -15.69
C ARG A 70 -3.19 8.17 -15.78
N GLY A 71 -2.13 7.37 -15.82
CA GLY A 71 -2.18 5.91 -15.86
C GLY A 71 -1.72 5.21 -14.57
N ALA A 72 -1.52 5.93 -13.46
CA ALA A 72 -1.19 5.31 -12.18
C ALA A 72 -2.37 4.46 -11.67
N ARG A 73 -2.11 3.21 -11.31
CA ARG A 73 -3.09 2.26 -10.79
C ARG A 73 -2.51 1.41 -9.67
N ALA A 74 -3.36 1.00 -8.73
CA ALA A 74 -3.00 -0.03 -7.76
C ALA A 74 -2.94 -1.40 -8.45
N SER A 75 -1.89 -2.17 -8.15
CA SER A 75 -1.74 -3.56 -8.56
C SER A 75 -1.31 -4.42 -7.39
N MET A 76 -1.75 -5.67 -7.43
CA MET A 76 -1.41 -6.68 -6.45
C MET A 76 -0.23 -7.51 -6.97
N CYS A 77 0.73 -7.76 -6.09
CA CYS A 77 1.87 -8.65 -6.30
C CYS A 77 1.91 -9.70 -5.20
N SER A 78 2.09 -10.95 -5.56
CA SER A 78 2.21 -12.05 -4.60
C SER A 78 3.69 -12.32 -4.31
N TYR A 79 4.09 -12.17 -3.06
CA TYR A 79 5.42 -12.53 -2.58
C TYR A 79 5.38 -13.84 -1.82
N ALA A 80 6.13 -14.81 -2.29
CA ALA A 80 6.11 -16.17 -1.80
C ALA A 80 7.48 -16.45 -1.14
N PRO A 81 7.60 -16.47 0.20
CA PRO A 81 8.86 -16.70 0.90
C PRO A 81 9.44 -18.09 0.60
N ASN A 82 8.60 -19.06 0.22
CA ASN A 82 9.02 -20.35 -0.33
C ASN A 82 9.76 -20.25 -1.68
N TRP A 83 9.53 -19.19 -2.47
CA TRP A 83 10.27 -18.95 -3.73
C TRP A 83 11.54 -18.13 -3.50
N ASN A 84 11.58 -17.32 -2.43
CA ASN A 84 12.76 -16.54 -2.08
C ASN A 84 12.89 -16.44 -0.54
N PRO A 85 13.50 -17.45 0.10
CA PRO A 85 13.60 -17.55 1.56
C PRO A 85 14.72 -16.65 2.12
N ASP A 86 14.78 -15.40 1.65
CA ASP A 86 15.72 -14.42 2.14
C ASP A 86 15.02 -13.54 3.19
N PRO A 87 15.40 -13.66 4.48
CA PRO A 87 14.79 -12.86 5.55
C PRO A 87 15.11 -11.37 5.41
N GLY A 88 16.23 -11.02 4.78
CA GLY A 88 16.60 -9.63 4.49
C GLY A 88 15.63 -8.99 3.49
N ARG A 89 15.20 -9.73 2.49
CA ARG A 89 14.21 -9.27 1.50
C ARG A 89 12.83 -9.06 2.11
N GLU A 90 12.40 -9.95 3.00
CA GLU A 90 11.12 -9.77 3.70
C GLU A 90 11.15 -8.53 4.61
N ALA A 91 12.25 -8.31 5.34
CA ALA A 91 12.45 -7.11 6.14
C ALA A 91 12.49 -5.84 5.26
N ALA A 92 13.16 -5.89 4.11
CA ALA A 92 13.21 -4.78 3.16
C ALA A 92 11.82 -4.44 2.59
N ILE A 93 11.00 -5.44 2.26
CA ILE A 93 9.62 -5.24 1.78
C ILE A 93 8.75 -4.60 2.87
N ARG A 94 8.86 -5.07 4.13
CA ARG A 94 8.14 -4.45 5.26
C ARG A 94 8.58 -3.00 5.48
N LEU A 95 9.89 -2.74 5.45
CA LEU A 95 10.44 -1.40 5.63
C LEU A 95 9.99 -0.46 4.50
N GLU A 96 10.05 -0.90 3.24
CA GLU A 96 9.54 -0.15 2.09
C GLU A 96 8.06 0.17 2.28
N ALA A 97 7.25 -0.79 2.76
CA ALA A 97 5.84 -0.58 3.02
C ALA A 97 5.55 0.43 4.13
N LEU A 98 6.34 0.42 5.21
CA LEU A 98 6.24 1.42 6.27
C LEU A 98 6.63 2.83 5.77
N GLN A 99 7.69 2.93 4.96
CA GLN A 99 8.14 4.20 4.39
C GLN A 99 7.10 4.78 3.41
N CYS A 100 6.55 3.96 2.52
CA CYS A 100 5.48 4.36 1.61
C CYS A 100 4.23 4.81 2.36
N ARG A 101 3.83 4.08 3.41
CA ARG A 101 2.73 4.47 4.31
C ARG A 101 3.02 5.82 4.98
N GLU A 102 4.20 6.03 5.53
CA GLU A 102 4.58 7.30 6.15
C GLU A 102 4.54 8.46 5.15
N MET A 103 5.07 8.27 3.95
CA MET A 103 5.01 9.29 2.90
C MET A 103 3.59 9.61 2.47
N LEU A 104 2.73 8.59 2.34
CA LEU A 104 1.32 8.75 2.00
C LEU A 104 0.57 9.51 3.11
N ALA A 105 0.84 9.17 4.38
CA ALA A 105 0.29 9.85 5.54
C ALA A 105 0.65 11.35 5.54
N ARG A 106 1.94 11.66 5.33
CA ARG A 106 2.43 13.05 5.23
C ARG A 106 1.76 13.80 4.07
N ARG A 107 1.61 13.18 2.90
CA ARG A 107 0.92 13.80 1.74
C ARG A 107 -0.56 14.06 2.03
N LEU A 108 -1.23 13.16 2.74
CA LEU A 108 -2.63 13.30 3.11
C LEU A 108 -2.86 14.24 4.31
N GLY A 109 -1.80 14.68 4.99
CA GLY A 109 -1.90 15.44 6.24
C GLY A 109 -2.42 14.60 7.42
N VAL A 110 -2.35 13.27 7.32
CA VAL A 110 -2.74 12.35 8.39
C VAL A 110 -1.52 12.12 9.27
N HIS A 111 -1.58 12.58 10.52
CA HIS A 111 -0.59 12.21 11.53
C HIS A 111 -0.89 10.78 11.99
N LEU A 112 -0.24 9.80 11.35
CA LEU A 112 -0.13 8.47 11.93
C LEU A 112 0.75 8.60 13.18
N ALA A 113 0.22 8.18 14.34
CA ALA A 113 1.04 7.92 15.50
C ALA A 113 1.91 6.71 15.15
N ILE A 114 3.13 6.97 14.68
CA ILE A 114 4.13 5.94 14.44
C ILE A 114 4.32 5.24 15.80
N PRO A 115 4.08 3.92 15.95
CA PRO A 115 4.63 3.22 17.09
C PRO A 115 6.15 3.35 16.92
N GLN A 116 6.75 4.22 17.73
CA GLN A 116 8.21 4.33 17.81
C GLN A 116 8.72 2.92 18.07
N GLU A 117 9.38 2.32 17.08
CA GLU A 117 10.18 1.13 17.35
C GLU A 117 11.19 1.55 18.41
N ALA A 118 10.99 1.02 19.62
CA ALA A 118 11.84 1.30 20.75
C ALA A 118 13.25 0.85 20.40
N VAL A 119 14.16 1.82 20.43
CA VAL A 119 15.62 1.67 20.31
C VAL A 119 16.17 0.64 21.30
#